data_AF-A0A845D9D1-F1
#
_entry.id   AF-A0A845D9D1-F1
#
_cell.length_a   1.000
_cell.length_b   1.000
_cell.length_c   1.000
_cell.angle_alpha   90.00
_cell.angle_beta   90.00
_cell.angle_gamma   90.00
#
_symmetry.space_group_name_H-M   'P 1'
#
loop_
_entity.id
_entity.type
_entity.pdbx_description
1 polymer ?
#
loop_
_entity_poly.entity_id
_entity_poly.type
_entity_poly.pdbx_seq_one_letter_code
_entity_poly.pdbx_strand_id
1 'polypeptide(L)'
;MKFYFFLFLLFSVFPLAVLASSARIGKIVITGNKIVERSAIRSKIFSKVNEKYATYKVRRDVRQIFNTGWFYDVEVQKKEGAKVTLVYIVKEKPIVEKIIYKGNDSLSKKELDEIFHFLPHGTECNLCYSV
;
A
#
# COMPACT_ATOMS: atom_id res chain seq x y z
N MET A 1 -32.94 36.46 44.91
CA MET A 1 -32.40 36.16 43.56
C MET A 1 -30.86 36.09 43.55
N LYS A 2 -30.26 35.24 44.40
CA LYS A 2 -28.80 35.07 44.53
C LYS A 2 -28.36 33.58 44.54
N PHE A 3 -29.31 32.66 44.36
CA PHE A 3 -29.06 31.21 44.44
C PHE A 3 -28.79 30.55 43.08
N TYR A 4 -29.28 31.15 41.98
CA TYR A 4 -29.06 30.63 40.62
C TYR A 4 -27.70 31.00 40.02
N PHE A 5 -26.95 31.94 40.63
CA PHE A 5 -25.64 32.34 40.12
C PHE A 5 -24.56 31.29 40.42
N PHE A 6 -24.71 30.54 41.52
CA PHE A 6 -23.75 29.51 41.92
C PHE A 6 -24.01 28.15 41.24
N LEU A 7 -25.22 27.94 40.70
CA LEU A 7 -25.59 26.71 39.98
C LEU A 7 -25.05 26.68 38.53
N PHE A 8 -24.59 27.82 37.99
CA PHE A 8 -24.06 27.90 36.62
C PHE A 8 -22.52 27.72 36.55
N LEU A 9 -21.83 27.75 37.68
CA LEU A 9 -20.36 27.69 37.74
C LEU A 9 -19.79 26.26 37.84
N LEU A 10 -20.64 25.25 38.10
CA LEU A 10 -20.24 23.84 38.16
C LEU A 10 -20.41 23.08 36.84
N PHE A 11 -21.00 23.68 35.81
CA PHE A 11 -21.24 23.01 34.52
C PHE A 11 -20.16 23.31 33.44
N SER A 12 -19.22 24.22 33.73
CA SER A 12 -18.24 24.74 32.75
C SER A 12 -16.95 23.91 32.64
N VAL A 13 -16.64 23.07 33.63
CA VAL A 13 -15.33 22.42 33.73
C VAL A 13 -15.48 20.92 33.93
N PHE A 14 -16.19 20.25 33.02
CA PHE A 14 -15.96 18.84 32.80
C PHE A 14 -15.08 18.70 31.57
N PRO A 15 -13.74 18.78 31.71
CA PRO A 15 -12.86 18.47 30.60
C PRO A 15 -13.10 17.01 30.27
N LEU A 16 -13.76 16.76 29.13
CA LEU A 16 -13.87 15.43 28.58
C LEU A 16 -12.46 15.01 28.18
N ALA A 17 -11.76 14.31 29.08
CA ALA A 17 -10.47 13.74 28.80
C ALA A 17 -10.65 12.70 27.70
N VAL A 18 -10.43 13.11 26.45
CA VAL A 18 -10.37 12.21 25.30
C VAL A 18 -9.17 11.31 25.53
N LEU A 19 -9.42 10.09 26.02
CA LEU A 19 -8.45 9.02 26.11
C LEU A 19 -8.08 8.60 24.68
N ALA A 20 -7.19 9.35 24.04
CA ALA A 20 -6.56 8.95 22.79
C ALA A 20 -5.61 7.77 23.09
N SER A 21 -6.15 6.55 23.04
CA SER A 21 -5.34 5.33 23.13
C SER A 21 -4.37 5.31 21.94
N SER A 22 -3.11 5.68 22.16
CA SER A 22 -2.09 5.67 21.12
C SER A 22 -1.70 4.22 20.85
N ALA A 23 -2.41 3.59 19.93
CA ALA A 23 -2.14 2.21 19.53
C ALA A 23 -0.67 2.11 19.05
N ARG A 24 0.07 1.13 19.57
CA ARG A 24 1.48 0.89 19.19
C ARG A 24 1.57 -0.27 18.20
N ILE A 25 2.53 -0.18 17.29
CA ILE A 25 2.80 -1.24 16.33
C ILE A 25 3.51 -2.39 17.06
N GLY A 26 2.91 -3.58 17.09
CA GLY A 26 3.48 -4.77 17.71
C GLY A 26 4.25 -5.64 16.73
N LYS A 27 3.78 -5.71 15.48
CA LYS A 27 4.38 -6.56 14.46
C LYS A 27 4.14 -5.99 13.07
N ILE A 28 5.14 -6.15 12.20
CA ILE A 28 5.04 -5.84 10.77
C ILE A 28 5.31 -7.14 10.02
N VAL A 29 4.40 -7.53 9.14
CA VAL A 29 4.47 -8.74 8.32
C VAL A 29 4.39 -8.32 6.86
N ILE A 30 5.20 -8.94 6.01
CA ILE A 30 5.23 -8.73 4.57
C ILE A 30 4.91 -10.06 3.90
N THR A 31 3.95 -10.08 2.98
CA THR A 31 3.46 -11.28 2.30
C THR A 31 3.26 -11.01 0.81
N GLY A 32 3.43 -12.03 -0.03
CA GLY A 32 3.21 -11.96 -1.48
C GLY A 32 4.47 -11.67 -2.31
N ASN A 33 5.60 -11.47 -1.65
CA ASN A 33 6.90 -11.40 -2.32
C ASN A 33 7.40 -12.81 -2.70
N LYS A 34 7.96 -12.97 -3.90
CA LYS A 34 8.52 -14.21 -4.44
C LYS A 34 9.98 -14.00 -4.85
N ILE A 35 10.22 -13.03 -5.73
CA ILE A 35 11.53 -12.70 -6.29
C ILE A 35 12.22 -11.65 -5.41
N VAL A 36 11.48 -10.65 -4.94
CA VAL A 36 12.04 -9.58 -4.11
C VAL A 36 12.20 -10.07 -2.68
N GLU A 37 13.37 -9.85 -2.10
CA GLU A 37 13.61 -10.23 -0.70
C GLU A 37 12.79 -9.39 0.29
N ARG A 38 12.31 -10.03 1.37
CA ARG A 38 11.60 -9.35 2.46
C ARG A 38 12.44 -8.26 3.13
N SER A 39 13.76 -8.46 3.21
CA SER A 39 14.75 -7.49 3.73
C SER A 39 14.73 -6.19 2.92
N ALA A 40 14.74 -6.29 1.59
CA ALA A 40 14.70 -5.17 0.67
C ALA A 40 13.41 -4.36 0.83
N ILE A 41 12.25 -5.04 0.91
CA ILE A 41 10.96 -4.38 1.15
C ILE A 41 10.95 -3.71 2.53
N ARG A 42 11.46 -4.40 3.56
CA ARG A 42 11.52 -3.89 4.93
C ARG A 42 12.33 -2.60 5.04
N SER A 43 13.39 -2.46 4.25
CA SER A 43 14.25 -1.26 4.20
C SER A 43 13.51 -0.01 3.69
N LYS A 44 12.42 -0.18 2.94
CA LYS A 44 11.60 0.91 2.38
C LYS A 44 10.44 1.32 3.29
N ILE A 45 10.20 0.58 4.38
CA ILE A 45 9.12 0.85 5.34
C ILE A 45 9.67 1.75 6.45
N PHE A 46 9.12 2.94 6.60
CA PHE A 46 9.47 3.86 7.70
C PHE A 46 8.90 3.40 9.04
N SER A 47 7.71 2.79 9.05
CA SER A 47 7.07 2.31 10.27
C SER A 47 7.94 1.27 10.99
N LYS A 48 8.09 1.42 12.31
CA LYS A 48 8.88 0.49 13.15
C LYS A 48 8.02 -0.21 14.20
N VAL A 49 8.49 -1.39 14.61
CA VAL A 49 7.91 -2.12 15.75
C VAL A 49 8.15 -1.30 17.03
N ASN A 50 7.17 -1.31 17.93
CA ASN A 50 7.07 -0.52 19.15
C ASN A 50 6.90 1.00 18.94
N GLU A 51 6.75 1.46 17.71
CA GLU A 51 6.42 2.86 17.41
C GLU A 51 4.91 3.13 17.58
N LYS A 52 4.55 4.40 17.81
CA LYS A 52 3.15 4.84 17.75
C LYS A 52 2.61 4.66 16.33
N TYR A 53 1.47 3.98 16.22
CA TYR A 53 0.77 3.83 14.95
C TYR A 53 0.30 5.20 14.45
N ALA A 54 0.57 5.49 13.18
CA ALA A 54 0.10 6.69 12.53
C ALA A 54 -0.28 6.40 11.08
N THR A 55 -1.54 6.69 10.72
CA THR A 55 -2.08 6.41 9.39
C THR A 55 -1.28 7.09 8.27
N TYR A 56 -0.77 8.30 8.48
CA TYR A 56 0.05 9.00 7.48
C TYR A 56 1.38 8.28 7.19
N LYS A 57 1.99 7.63 8.20
CA LYS A 57 3.22 6.84 8.01
C LYS A 57 2.93 5.60 7.19
N VAL A 58 1.85 4.88 7.51
CA VAL A 58 1.45 3.69 6.75
C VAL A 58 1.16 4.03 5.29
N ARG A 59 0.44 5.12 5.01
CA ARG A 59 0.21 5.61 3.64
C ARG A 59 1.51 5.96 2.91
N ARG A 60 2.47 6.56 3.62
CA ARG A 60 3.79 6.86 3.07
C ARG A 60 4.56 5.59 2.74
N ASP A 61 4.49 4.57 3.60
CA ASP A 61 5.15 3.27 3.38
C ASP A 61 4.60 2.60 2.12
N VAL A 62 3.27 2.55 1.97
CA VAL A 62 2.63 1.99 0.76
C VAL A 62 3.11 2.72 -0.49
N ARG A 63 3.14 4.05 -0.46
CA ARG A 63 3.63 4.87 -1.59
C ARG A 63 5.10 4.58 -1.90
N GLN A 64 5.95 4.45 -0.89
CA GLN A 64 7.36 4.14 -1.09
C GLN A 64 7.58 2.77 -1.71
N ILE A 65 6.87 1.75 -1.22
CA ILE A 65 6.93 0.41 -1.78
C ILE A 65 6.46 0.44 -3.25
N PHE A 66 5.34 1.10 -3.54
CA PHE A 66 4.84 1.23 -4.92
C PHE A 66 5.84 1.94 -5.84
N ASN A 67 6.45 3.03 -5.37
CA ASN A 67 7.44 3.80 -6.12
C ASN A 67 8.75 3.04 -6.41
N THR A 68 9.00 1.88 -5.79
CA THR A 68 10.14 1.04 -6.18
C THR A 68 9.99 0.44 -7.58
N GLY A 69 8.76 0.35 -8.09
CA GLY A 69 8.47 -0.26 -9.39
C GLY A 69 8.44 -1.80 -9.38
N TRP A 70 8.75 -2.44 -8.25
CA TRP A 70 8.79 -3.91 -8.14
C TRP A 70 7.41 -4.57 -8.09
N PHE A 71 6.40 -3.83 -7.63
CA PHE A 71 5.05 -4.34 -7.41
C PHE A 71 4.06 -3.57 -8.29
N TYR A 72 3.03 -4.24 -8.80
CA TYR A 72 1.92 -3.57 -9.48
C TYR A 72 0.77 -3.25 -8.53
N ASP A 73 0.73 -3.89 -7.36
CA ASP A 73 -0.30 -3.70 -6.36
C ASP A 73 0.29 -3.88 -4.95
N VAL A 74 -0.13 -3.01 -4.02
CA VAL A 74 0.35 -2.94 -2.65
C VAL A 74 -0.83 -2.60 -1.74
N GLU A 75 -1.23 -3.56 -0.93
CA GLU A 75 -2.29 -3.41 0.06
C GLU A 75 -1.70 -3.47 1.48
N VAL A 76 -2.38 -2.81 2.42
CA VAL A 76 -2.04 -2.88 3.84
C VAL A 76 -3.26 -3.23 4.66
N GLN A 77 -3.16 -4.32 5.42
CA GLN A 77 -4.18 -4.73 6.37
C GLN A 77 -3.71 -4.42 7.79
N LYS A 78 -4.59 -3.74 8.53
CA LYS A 78 -4.40 -3.48 9.96
C LYS A 78 -5.20 -4.53 10.73
N LYS A 79 -4.51 -5.30 11.57
CA LYS A 79 -5.15 -6.18 12.56
C LYS A 79 -5.05 -5.55 13.93
N GLU A 80 -6.19 -5.34 14.56
CA GLU A 80 -6.29 -4.80 15.91
C GLU A 80 -6.14 -5.91 16.96
N GLY A 81 -5.58 -5.56 18.11
CA GLY A 81 -5.25 -6.46 19.22
C GLY A 81 -4.55 -5.66 20.33
N ALA A 82 -3.89 -6.32 21.28
CA ALA A 82 -3.12 -5.63 22.34
C ALA A 82 -2.05 -4.66 21.77
N LYS A 83 -1.51 -5.00 20.60
CA LYS A 83 -0.71 -4.10 19.75
C LYS A 83 -1.18 -4.25 18.30
N VAL A 84 -1.05 -3.18 17.52
CA VAL A 84 -1.42 -3.15 16.10
C VAL A 84 -0.46 -4.03 15.31
N THR A 85 -1.01 -4.93 14.49
CA THR A 85 -0.22 -5.67 13.50
C THR A 85 -0.49 -5.12 12.11
N LEU A 86 0.56 -4.74 11.40
CA LEU A 86 0.49 -4.30 10.00
C LEU A 86 0.92 -5.44 9.09
N VAL A 87 0.07 -5.79 8.13
CA VAL A 87 0.35 -6.81 7.12
C VAL A 87 0.38 -6.11 5.76
N TYR A 88 1.56 -6.03 5.16
CA TYR A 88 1.75 -5.51 3.81
C TYR A 88 1.63 -6.67 2.83
N ILE A 89 0.59 -6.64 2.00
CA ILE A 89 0.33 -7.63 0.96
C ILE A 89 0.77 -7.01 -0.35
N VAL A 90 1.79 -7.60 -0.98
CA VAL A 90 2.37 -7.08 -2.22
C VAL A 90 2.16 -8.07 -3.37
N LYS A 91 1.95 -7.56 -4.58
CA LYS A 91 1.90 -8.37 -5.80
C LYS A 91 2.99 -7.91 -6.76
N GLU A 92 3.97 -8.77 -6.99
CA GLU A 92 5.14 -8.50 -7.83
C GLU A 92 4.76 -8.33 -9.30
N LYS A 93 5.44 -7.41 -9.99
CA LYS A 93 5.30 -7.30 -11.44
C LYS A 93 5.85 -8.57 -12.08
N PRO A 94 5.11 -9.19 -13.02
CA PRO A 94 5.65 -10.32 -13.76
C PRO A 94 6.87 -9.87 -14.55
N ILE A 95 7.95 -10.64 -14.44
CA ILE A 95 9.03 -10.56 -15.43
C ILE A 95 8.46 -11.18 -16.67
N VAL A 96 8.68 -10.49 -17.76
CA VAL A 96 8.13 -10.89 -19.01
C VAL A 96 9.29 -11.32 -19.90
N GLU A 97 9.14 -12.50 -20.48
CA GLU A 97 10.22 -13.22 -21.19
C GLU A 97 10.11 -13.09 -22.72
N LYS A 98 8.89 -13.12 -23.26
CA LYS A 98 8.66 -13.09 -24.71
C LYS A 98 7.27 -12.56 -25.06
N ILE A 99 7.22 -11.65 -26.04
CA ILE A 99 5.97 -11.21 -26.68
C ILE A 99 5.76 -12.06 -27.94
N ILE A 100 4.56 -12.62 -28.10
CA ILE A 100 4.14 -13.38 -29.29
C ILE A 100 3.00 -12.63 -29.95
N TYR A 101 3.19 -12.24 -31.20
CA TYR A 101 2.17 -11.61 -32.03
C TYR A 101 1.45 -12.70 -32.85
N LYS A 102 0.11 -12.70 -32.87
CA LYS A 102 -0.72 -13.61 -33.67
C LYS A 102 -1.53 -12.80 -34.68
N GLY A 103 -1.62 -13.27 -35.94
CA GLY A 103 -2.43 -12.64 -36.99
C GLY A 103 -1.91 -11.32 -37.54
N ASN A 104 -0.58 -11.09 -37.56
CA ASN A 104 0.03 -9.86 -38.07
C ASN A 104 0.42 -9.93 -39.55
N ASP A 105 -0.44 -10.45 -40.43
CA ASP A 105 -0.07 -10.75 -41.82
C ASP A 105 0.36 -9.50 -42.63
N SER A 106 -0.02 -8.30 -42.19
CA SER A 106 0.31 -7.02 -42.83
C SER A 106 1.42 -6.21 -42.16
N LEU A 107 1.90 -6.60 -40.98
CA LEU A 107 2.92 -5.84 -40.23
C LEU A 107 4.08 -6.74 -39.86
N SER A 108 5.29 -6.34 -40.21
CA SER A 108 6.48 -7.08 -39.82
C SER A 108 6.68 -7.01 -38.30
N LYS A 109 7.37 -8.02 -37.76
CA LYS A 109 7.71 -8.04 -36.32
C LYS A 109 8.46 -6.78 -35.87
N LYS A 110 9.30 -6.21 -36.75
CA LYS A 110 10.08 -4.99 -36.46
C LYS A 110 9.18 -3.77 -36.25
N GLU A 111 8.15 -3.60 -37.08
CA GLU A 111 7.21 -2.49 -36.96
C GLU A 111 6.36 -2.63 -35.68
N LEU A 112 5.98 -3.85 -35.31
CA LEU A 112 5.27 -4.09 -34.05
C LEU A 112 6.16 -3.86 -32.84
N ASP A 113 7.42 -4.29 -32.87
CA ASP A 113 8.36 -4.05 -31.78
C ASP A 113 8.62 -2.55 -31.57
N GLU A 114 8.61 -1.75 -32.64
CA GLU A 114 8.76 -0.28 -32.59
C GLU A 114 7.52 0.40 -31.97
N ILE A 115 6.32 -0.03 -32.36
CA ILE A 115 5.06 0.49 -31.80
C ILE A 115 4.92 0.10 -30.32
N PHE A 116 5.25 -1.15 -29.97
CA PHE A 116 5.04 -1.70 -28.62
C PHE A 116 6.28 -1.63 -27.74
N HIS A 117 7.26 -0.78 -28.07
CA HIS A 117 8.51 -0.63 -27.30
C HIS A 117 8.28 -0.28 -25.82
N PHE A 118 7.15 0.37 -25.49
CA PHE A 118 6.79 0.73 -24.12
C PHE A 118 6.21 -0.43 -23.30
N LEU A 119 5.89 -1.57 -23.93
CA LEU A 119 5.42 -2.75 -23.20
C LEU A 119 6.61 -3.47 -22.55
N PRO A 120 6.52 -3.81 -21.26
CA PRO A 120 7.50 -4.70 -20.66
C PRO A 120 7.46 -6.05 -21.41
N HIS A 121 8.63 -6.61 -21.73
CA HIS A 121 8.83 -7.70 -22.69
C HIS A 121 8.06 -9.00 -22.44
N GLY A 122 6.76 -9.12 -22.69
CA GLY A 122 6.00 -10.41 -22.57
C GLY A 122 4.74 -10.32 -21.72
N THR A 123 4.17 -9.14 -21.61
CA THR A 123 2.72 -9.04 -21.45
C THR A 123 2.06 -9.85 -22.57
N GLU A 124 1.25 -10.84 -22.23
CA GLU A 124 0.24 -11.36 -23.15
C GLU A 124 -0.70 -10.20 -23.47
N CYS A 125 -0.53 -9.63 -24.65
CA CYS A 125 -1.42 -8.59 -25.14
C CYS A 125 -2.74 -9.26 -25.55
N ASN A 126 -3.67 -9.39 -24.60
CA ASN A 126 -5.05 -9.81 -24.87
C ASN A 126 -5.91 -8.68 -25.48
N LEU A 127 -5.30 -7.61 -26.02
CA LEU A 127 -6.01 -6.51 -26.70
C LEU A 127 -6.56 -6.89 -28.09
N CYS A 128 -6.72 -8.17 -28.36
CA CYS A 128 -7.52 -8.67 -29.46
C CYS A 128 -8.64 -9.57 -28.93
N TYR A 129 -9.46 -9.06 -28.00
CA TYR A 129 -10.83 -9.56 -27.88
C TYR A 129 -11.70 -8.77 -28.86
N SER A 130 -12.00 -9.44 -29.98
CA SER A 130 -13.25 -9.43 -30.74
C SER A 130 -13.97 -8.08 -30.92
N VAL A 131 -13.96 -7.62 -32.18
CA VAL A 131 -15.13 -6.99 -32.81
C VAL A 131 -16.39 -7.80 -32.51
#